data_AF-A0A1I2GDS0-F1
#
_entry.id   AF-A0A1I2GDS0-F1
#
_cell.length_a   1.000
_cell.length_b   1.000
_cell.length_c   1.000
_cell.angle_alpha   90.00
_cell.angle_beta   90.00
_cell.angle_gamma   90.00
#
_symmetry.space_group_name_H-M   'P 1'
#
loop_
_entity.id
_entity.type
_entity.pdbx_description
1 polymer ?
#
loop_
_entity_poly.entity_id
_entity_poly.type
_entity_poly.pdbx_seq_one_letter_code
_entity_poly.pdbx_strand_id
1 'polypeptide(L)'
;MDGHLRDRFDEAVAGDPGLAPGALARAAMAEGGRIRRRRTGLTAAGAAVLVVAAGGLAVANLPRDAGPPPVTIAAAMLPAPASSCSVEPVEEGATDLAVFLGTAATERQRAAVEAAVHGDTRIGAVVFESRQSAHQRFVSLWADNPELVAAIDASQFPDSFRLRLVAAEQDAAVRARLAAMPGVEQIIGHRCPVDAPVGGLW
;
A
#
# COMPACT_ATOMS: atom_id res chain seq x y z
N MET A 1 -12.61 -1.28 33.17
CA MET A 1 -12.72 -2.15 31.98
C MET A 1 -14.18 -2.48 31.82
N ASP A 2 -14.81 -1.78 30.90
CA ASP A 2 -16.24 -1.50 30.85
C ASP A 2 -17.04 -2.71 30.37
N GLY A 3 -17.92 -3.24 31.24
CA GLY A 3 -18.83 -4.35 30.89
C GLY A 3 -19.68 -4.07 29.65
N HIS A 4 -19.91 -2.79 29.36
CA HIS A 4 -20.66 -2.32 28.22
C HIS A 4 -20.05 -2.69 26.85
N LEU A 5 -18.72 -2.89 26.76
CA LEU A 5 -18.08 -3.32 25.53
C LEU A 5 -18.25 -4.83 25.26
N ARG A 6 -18.28 -5.64 26.32
CA ARG A 6 -18.53 -7.08 26.19
C ARG A 6 -19.96 -7.35 25.74
N ASP A 7 -20.93 -6.64 26.33
CA ASP A 7 -22.33 -6.79 25.96
C ASP A 7 -22.57 -6.45 24.48
N ARG A 8 -21.94 -5.40 23.95
CA ARG A 8 -22.06 -5.05 22.52
C ARG A 8 -21.34 -6.02 21.59
N PHE A 9 -20.23 -6.59 22.05
CA PHE A 9 -19.53 -7.61 21.28
C PHE A 9 -20.36 -8.90 21.22
N ASP A 10 -20.93 -9.32 22.35
CA ASP A 10 -21.78 -10.51 22.43
C ASP A 10 -23.08 -10.33 21.62
N GLU A 11 -23.67 -9.12 21.61
CA GLU A 11 -24.81 -8.78 20.75
C GLU A 11 -24.45 -8.84 19.25
N ALA A 12 -23.27 -8.33 18.87
CA ALA A 12 -22.80 -8.38 17.48
C ALA A 12 -22.50 -9.81 17.00
N VAL A 13 -22.00 -10.68 17.89
CA VAL A 13 -21.66 -12.07 17.58
C VAL A 13 -22.90 -12.98 17.59
N ALA A 14 -23.91 -12.69 18.44
CA ALA A 14 -25.12 -13.52 18.55
C ALA A 14 -25.95 -13.58 17.26
N GLY A 15 -25.79 -12.61 16.36
CA GLY A 15 -26.46 -12.55 15.05
C GLY A 15 -25.68 -13.15 13.88
N ASP A 16 -24.40 -13.53 14.06
CA ASP A 16 -23.60 -14.14 12.99
C ASP A 16 -23.94 -15.64 12.90
N PRO A 17 -24.58 -16.12 11.82
CA PRO A 17 -24.88 -17.55 11.67
C PRO A 17 -23.62 -18.41 11.62
N GLY A 18 -22.43 -17.80 11.48
CA GLY A 18 -21.16 -18.49 11.28
C GLY A 18 -21.14 -19.19 9.92
N LEU A 19 -20.01 -19.15 9.22
CA LEU A 19 -19.85 -19.99 8.05
C LEU A 19 -19.75 -21.45 8.50
N ALA A 20 -20.78 -22.25 8.21
CA ALA A 20 -20.78 -23.68 8.52
C ALA A 20 -19.49 -24.32 7.98
N PRO A 21 -18.64 -24.96 8.81
CA PRO A 21 -17.31 -25.43 8.39
C PRO A 21 -17.32 -26.35 7.16
N GLY A 22 -18.43 -27.07 6.93
CA GLY A 22 -18.63 -27.93 5.76
C GLY A 22 -19.12 -27.23 4.48
N ALA A 23 -19.49 -25.95 4.53
CA ALA A 23 -19.96 -25.20 3.37
C ALA A 23 -18.79 -24.75 2.48
N LEU A 24 -17.70 -24.26 3.08
CA LEU A 24 -16.47 -23.91 2.36
C LEU A 24 -15.83 -25.15 1.70
N ALA A 25 -15.77 -26.28 2.42
CA ALA A 25 -15.25 -27.53 1.87
C ALA A 25 -16.09 -28.05 0.69
N ARG A 26 -17.43 -27.95 0.76
CA ARG A 26 -18.32 -28.32 -0.35
C ARG A 26 -18.22 -27.38 -1.54
N ALA A 27 -18.12 -26.07 -1.31
CA ALA A 27 -17.93 -25.08 -2.39
C ALA A 27 -16.60 -25.32 -3.12
N ALA A 28 -15.51 -25.56 -2.37
CA ALA A 28 -14.20 -25.87 -2.94
C ALA A 28 -14.20 -27.20 -3.72
N MET A 29 -14.88 -28.25 -3.24
CA MET A 29 -14.98 -29.54 -3.93
C MET A 29 -15.84 -29.49 -5.19
N ALA A 30 -16.94 -28.72 -5.20
CA ALA A 30 -17.78 -28.53 -6.39
C ALA A 30 -17.03 -27.81 -7.52
N GLU A 31 -16.15 -26.87 -7.18
CA GLU A 31 -15.32 -26.16 -8.15
C GLU A 31 -14.17 -27.05 -8.67
N GLY A 32 -13.50 -27.81 -7.78
CA GLY A 32 -12.42 -28.72 -8.17
C GLY A 32 -12.84 -29.89 -9.08
N GLY A 33 -14.11 -30.33 -9.01
CA GLY A 33 -14.64 -31.42 -9.85
C GLY A 33 -14.74 -31.09 -11.34
N ARG A 34 -14.90 -29.81 -11.71
CA ARG A 34 -15.00 -29.39 -13.12
C ARG A 34 -13.66 -29.44 -13.85
N ILE A 35 -12.56 -29.24 -13.11
CA ILE A 35 -11.20 -29.22 -13.66
C ILE A 35 -10.75 -30.63 -14.10
N ARG A 36 -11.20 -31.68 -13.39
CA ARG A 36 -10.77 -33.06 -13.67
C ARG A 36 -11.47 -33.69 -14.90
N ARG A 37 -12.70 -33.26 -15.25
CA ARG A 37 -13.44 -33.80 -16.41
C ARG A 37 -12.86 -33.45 -17.77
N ARG A 38 -12.03 -32.40 -17.89
CA ARG A 38 -11.46 -31.99 -19.18
C ARG A 38 -10.16 -32.72 -19.57
N ARG A 39 -9.60 -33.57 -18.71
CA ARG A 39 -8.29 -34.23 -18.94
C ARG A 39 -8.35 -35.72 -19.28
N THR A 40 -9.53 -36.33 -19.31
CA THR A 40 -9.71 -37.77 -19.62
C THR A 40 -10.59 -37.95 -20.84
N GLY A 41 -10.02 -37.66 -22.00
CA GLY A 41 -10.66 -37.93 -23.28
C GLY A 41 -9.85 -37.40 -24.43
N LEU A 42 -8.75 -38.09 -24.79
CA LEU A 42 -8.15 -38.10 -26.13
C LEU A 42 -7.22 -39.33 -26.21
N THR A 43 -7.77 -40.45 -26.67
CA THR A 43 -7.02 -41.63 -27.13
C THR A 43 -6.75 -41.51 -28.63
N ALA A 44 -5.48 -41.75 -29.00
CA ALA A 44 -4.98 -42.38 -30.24
C ALA A 44 -5.31 -41.81 -31.66
N ALA A 45 -4.25 -41.84 -32.47
CA ALA A 45 -4.16 -42.03 -33.94
C ALA A 45 -4.19 -40.80 -34.89
N GLY A 46 -3.15 -40.74 -35.76
CA GLY A 46 -3.36 -40.54 -37.20
C GLY A 46 -3.05 -39.16 -37.82
N ALA A 47 -1.91 -39.09 -38.53
CA ALA A 47 -1.60 -38.37 -39.78
C ALA A 47 -2.20 -36.99 -40.16
N ALA A 48 -1.26 -36.05 -40.39
CA ALA A 48 -1.12 -35.11 -41.52
C ALA A 48 -2.04 -33.88 -41.73
N VAL A 49 -1.34 -32.82 -42.21
CA VAL A 49 -1.76 -31.63 -42.99
C VAL A 49 -1.78 -30.27 -42.26
N LEU A 50 -0.89 -29.39 -42.74
CA LEU A 50 -0.71 -27.95 -42.51
C LEU A 50 -1.92 -27.09 -42.93
N VAL A 51 -2.31 -26.08 -42.14
CA VAL A 51 -2.67 -24.71 -42.60
C VAL A 51 -2.39 -23.70 -41.48
N VAL A 52 -1.68 -22.62 -41.84
CA VAL A 52 -1.35 -21.44 -41.04
C VAL A 52 -2.60 -20.58 -40.78
N ALA A 53 -2.82 -20.15 -39.53
CA ALA A 53 -3.55 -18.91 -39.23
C ALA A 53 -3.01 -18.27 -37.95
N ALA A 54 -2.51 -17.05 -38.12
CA ALA A 54 -2.00 -16.18 -37.07
C ALA A 54 -3.03 -15.91 -35.98
N GLY A 55 -2.58 -15.86 -34.73
CA GLY A 55 -3.42 -15.50 -33.59
C GLY A 55 -2.80 -15.94 -32.28
N GLY A 56 -1.64 -15.39 -31.94
CA GLY A 56 -1.06 -15.54 -30.61
C GLY A 56 -1.97 -14.88 -29.58
N LEU A 57 -2.88 -15.65 -28.98
CA LEU A 57 -3.46 -15.30 -27.69
C LEU A 57 -2.44 -15.71 -26.63
N ALA A 58 -1.52 -14.78 -26.36
CA ALA A 58 -0.80 -14.77 -25.10
C ALA A 58 -1.86 -14.69 -24.00
N VAL A 59 -2.17 -15.83 -23.39
CA VAL A 59 -2.99 -15.88 -22.19
C VAL A 59 -2.19 -15.15 -21.12
N ALA A 60 -2.54 -13.89 -20.91
CA ALA A 60 -1.95 -13.03 -19.92
C ALA A 60 -2.02 -13.72 -18.55
N ASN A 61 -0.86 -14.09 -18.03
CA ASN A 61 -0.65 -14.29 -16.60
C ASN A 61 -0.82 -12.93 -15.92
N LEU A 62 -2.07 -12.49 -15.76
CA LEU A 62 -2.40 -11.46 -14.79
C LEU A 62 -2.39 -12.15 -13.43
N PRO A 63 -1.50 -11.76 -12.50
CA PRO A 63 -1.66 -12.17 -11.11
C PRO A 63 -2.98 -11.58 -10.62
N ARG A 64 -4.00 -12.44 -10.54
CA ARG A 64 -5.20 -12.18 -9.75
C ARG A 64 -4.85 -12.50 -8.31
N ASP A 65 -5.19 -11.58 -7.43
CA ASP A 65 -4.99 -11.59 -5.98
C ASP A 65 -3.55 -11.35 -5.50
N ALA A 66 -3.04 -10.14 -5.75
CA ALA A 66 -2.27 -9.49 -4.71
C ALA A 66 -3.28 -9.02 -3.65
N GLY A 67 -3.45 -9.79 -2.58
CA GLY A 67 -4.10 -9.25 -1.38
C GLY A 67 -3.43 -7.94 -0.95
N PRO A 68 -4.09 -7.11 -0.10
CA PRO A 68 -3.45 -5.90 0.40
C PRO A 68 -2.06 -6.29 0.92
N PRO A 69 -0.98 -5.55 0.52
CA PRO A 69 0.36 -5.89 0.97
C PRO A 69 0.31 -6.02 2.50
N PRO A 70 1.03 -6.99 3.08
CA PRO A 70 1.09 -7.09 4.54
C PRO A 70 1.48 -5.70 5.03
N VAL A 71 0.66 -5.15 5.93
CA VAL A 71 0.97 -3.89 6.60
C VAL A 71 2.30 -4.14 7.28
N THR A 72 3.39 -3.72 6.64
CA THR A 72 4.70 -3.82 7.25
C THR A 72 4.61 -3.01 8.53
N ILE A 73 5.36 -3.40 9.55
CA ILE A 73 5.38 -2.65 10.82
C ILE A 73 5.63 -1.15 10.53
N ALA A 74 6.41 -0.84 9.49
CA ALA A 74 6.60 0.51 8.95
C ALA A 74 5.30 1.18 8.44
N ALA A 75 4.44 0.47 7.69
CA ALA A 75 3.16 1.00 7.21
C ALA A 75 2.15 1.25 8.35
N ALA A 76 2.19 0.48 9.44
CA ALA A 76 1.39 0.74 10.63
C ALA A 76 1.91 1.92 11.48
N MET A 77 3.12 2.41 11.20
CA MET A 77 3.82 3.46 11.97
C MET A 77 3.92 4.80 11.23
N LEU A 78 3.23 4.92 10.09
CA LEU A 78 3.17 6.17 9.36
C LEU A 78 2.48 7.24 10.20
N PRO A 79 2.95 8.51 10.17
CA PRO A 79 2.16 9.62 10.69
C PRO A 79 0.74 9.52 10.18
N ALA A 80 -0.23 9.65 11.08
CA ALA A 80 -1.57 10.01 10.66
C ALA A 80 -1.46 11.28 9.80
N PRO A 81 -2.20 11.37 8.69
CA PRO A 81 -2.29 12.60 7.93
C PRO A 81 -2.99 13.68 8.77
N ALA A 82 -3.14 14.89 8.23
CA ALA A 82 -3.75 15.97 9.00
C ALA A 82 -5.16 15.62 9.37
N SER A 83 -5.61 16.10 10.52
CA SER A 83 -7.02 16.04 10.86
C SER A 83 -7.88 16.72 9.78
N SER A 84 -7.29 17.62 9.00
CA SER A 84 -7.89 18.25 7.82
C SER A 84 -7.73 17.47 6.50
N CYS A 85 -6.96 16.39 6.48
CA CYS A 85 -6.77 15.52 5.32
C CYS A 85 -7.72 14.30 5.34
N SER A 86 -7.79 13.60 4.21
CA SER A 86 -8.45 12.28 4.16
C SER A 86 -7.74 11.28 5.06
N VAL A 87 -8.49 10.57 5.88
CA VAL A 87 -7.96 9.53 6.78
C VAL A 87 -7.35 8.38 5.98
N GLU A 88 -8.09 7.89 4.99
CA GLU A 88 -7.60 6.84 4.10
C GLU A 88 -6.69 7.42 3.01
N PRO A 89 -5.60 6.70 2.67
CA PRO A 89 -4.81 7.00 1.49
C PRO A 89 -5.65 6.95 0.21
N VAL A 90 -5.23 7.71 -0.78
CA VAL A 90 -5.85 7.74 -2.11
C VAL A 90 -4.82 7.31 -3.16
N GLU A 91 -5.26 6.45 -4.07
CA GLU A 91 -4.43 5.97 -5.19
C GLU A 91 -4.28 7.03 -6.29
N GLU A 92 -5.27 7.92 -6.41
CA GLU A 92 -5.31 8.99 -7.41
C GLU A 92 -5.88 10.28 -6.82
N GLY A 93 -5.44 11.41 -7.39
CA GLY A 93 -5.90 12.75 -7.00
C GLY A 93 -5.45 13.16 -5.60
N ALA A 94 -4.33 12.62 -5.11
CA ALA A 94 -3.70 13.11 -3.89
C ALA A 94 -3.23 14.56 -4.10
N THR A 95 -3.33 15.38 -3.05
CA THR A 95 -2.72 16.72 -3.03
C THR A 95 -1.50 16.75 -2.12
N ASP A 96 -1.37 15.80 -1.20
CA ASP A 96 -0.20 15.62 -0.33
C ASP A 96 0.38 14.22 -0.54
N LEU A 97 1.70 14.13 -0.75
CA LEU A 97 2.41 12.88 -0.96
C LEU A 97 3.54 12.70 0.06
N ALA A 98 3.63 11.51 0.63
CA ALA A 98 4.76 11.04 1.40
C ALA A 98 5.55 10.02 0.57
N VAL A 99 6.79 10.38 0.22
CA VAL A 99 7.70 9.56 -0.57
C VAL A 99 8.74 8.97 0.37
N PHE A 100 8.60 7.69 0.66
CA PHE A 100 9.49 6.95 1.56
C PHE A 100 10.64 6.34 0.78
N LEU A 101 11.85 6.58 1.28
CA LEU A 101 13.05 5.94 0.79
C LEU A 101 13.25 4.61 1.49
N GLY A 102 13.82 3.64 0.79
CA GLY A 102 14.19 2.39 1.42
C GLY A 102 15.27 2.58 2.47
N THR A 103 15.26 1.75 3.52
CA THR A 103 16.23 1.84 4.63
C THR A 103 17.68 1.66 4.19
N ALA A 104 17.90 0.96 3.07
CA ALA A 104 19.19 0.76 2.41
C ALA A 104 19.48 1.77 1.28
N ALA A 105 18.64 2.79 1.08
CA ALA A 105 18.88 3.82 0.08
C ALA A 105 20.20 4.55 0.38
N THR A 106 21.02 4.70 -0.66
CA THR A 106 22.31 5.40 -0.56
C THR A 106 22.12 6.91 -0.51
N GLU A 107 23.11 7.62 0.02
CA GLU A 107 23.18 9.09 0.00
C GLU A 107 22.96 9.67 -1.39
N ARG A 108 23.53 9.02 -2.42
CA ARG A 108 23.39 9.43 -3.82
C ARG A 108 21.95 9.28 -4.32
N GLN A 109 21.25 8.22 -3.92
CA GLN A 109 19.86 8.00 -4.27
C GLN A 109 18.96 9.03 -3.58
N ARG A 110 19.15 9.27 -2.27
CA ARG A 110 18.43 10.33 -1.55
C ARG A 110 18.61 11.68 -2.23
N ALA A 111 19.85 12.08 -2.52
CA ALA A 111 20.15 13.36 -3.17
C ALA A 111 19.53 13.47 -4.58
N ALA A 112 19.44 12.36 -5.31
CA ALA A 112 18.77 12.34 -6.61
C ALA A 112 17.25 12.58 -6.46
N VAL A 113 16.59 11.95 -5.49
CA VAL A 113 15.17 12.18 -5.18
C VAL A 113 14.96 13.62 -4.73
N GLU A 114 15.81 14.14 -3.84
CA GLU A 114 15.78 15.53 -3.38
C GLU A 114 15.84 16.52 -4.55
N ALA A 115 16.81 16.36 -5.44
CA ALA A 115 16.92 17.19 -6.63
C ALA A 115 15.69 17.08 -7.55
N ALA A 116 15.13 15.87 -7.68
CA ALA A 116 13.95 15.64 -8.51
C ALA A 116 12.69 16.31 -7.96
N VAL A 117 12.48 16.31 -6.63
CA VAL A 117 11.31 16.94 -6.00
C VAL A 117 11.44 18.46 -5.94
N HIS A 118 12.64 19.00 -5.69
CA HIS A 118 12.86 20.45 -5.69
C HIS A 118 12.86 21.05 -7.10
N GLY A 119 13.18 20.27 -8.12
CA GLY A 119 13.16 20.71 -9.53
C GLY A 119 11.81 20.53 -10.24
N ASP A 120 10.79 19.97 -9.59
CA ASP A 120 9.49 19.70 -10.22
C ASP A 120 8.51 20.85 -9.97
N THR A 121 8.13 21.58 -11.01
CA THR A 121 7.21 22.72 -10.91
C THR A 121 5.77 22.32 -10.53
N ARG A 122 5.45 21.02 -10.54
CA ARG A 122 4.16 20.48 -10.09
C ARG A 122 4.10 20.33 -8.56
N ILE A 123 5.21 20.53 -7.87
CA ILE A 123 5.34 20.40 -6.42
C ILE A 123 5.46 21.81 -5.83
N GLY A 124 4.48 22.22 -5.03
CA GLY A 124 4.43 23.54 -4.41
C GLY A 124 5.22 23.64 -3.11
N ALA A 125 5.39 22.54 -2.38
CA ALA A 125 6.20 22.50 -1.17
C ALA A 125 6.85 21.13 -0.97
N VAL A 126 8.02 21.14 -0.34
CA VAL A 126 8.82 19.95 -0.02
C VAL A 126 9.33 20.10 1.41
N VAL A 127 9.14 19.07 2.23
CA VAL A 127 9.76 18.93 3.56
C VAL A 127 10.45 17.59 3.63
N PHE A 128 11.73 17.60 4.03
CA PHE A 128 12.47 16.37 4.30
C PHE A 128 12.31 15.96 5.76
N GLU A 129 11.92 14.71 6.01
CA GLU A 129 11.88 14.11 7.34
C GLU A 129 12.92 13.00 7.40
N SER A 130 13.95 13.19 8.23
CA SER A 130 14.95 12.17 8.49
C SER A 130 14.40 11.06 9.39
N ARG A 131 15.01 9.88 9.35
CA ARG A 131 14.65 8.76 10.27
C ARG A 131 14.67 9.18 11.74
N GLN A 132 15.66 9.99 12.12
CA GLN A 132 15.79 10.49 13.49
C GLN A 132 14.64 11.44 13.86
N SER A 133 14.25 12.33 12.94
CA SER A 133 13.11 13.23 13.13
C SER A 133 11.79 12.44 13.20
N ALA A 134 11.62 11.44 12.34
CA ALA A 134 10.45 10.57 12.34
C ALA A 134 10.34 9.80 13.67
N HIS A 135 11.45 9.27 14.18
CA HIS A 135 11.51 8.60 15.48
C HIS A 135 11.18 9.53 16.64
N GLN A 136 11.73 10.75 16.66
CA GLN A 136 11.43 11.73 17.70
C GLN A 136 9.93 12.09 17.72
N ARG A 137 9.34 12.27 16.54
CA ARG A 137 7.89 12.51 16.43
C ARG A 137 7.09 11.30 16.89
N PHE A 138 7.53 10.09 16.54
CA PHE A 138 6.92 8.86 17.02
C PHE A 138 6.92 8.75 18.56
N VAL A 139 8.08 9.02 19.19
CA VAL A 139 8.22 9.04 20.65
C VAL A 139 7.24 10.04 21.28
N SER A 140 7.07 11.22 20.68
CA SER A 140 6.12 12.23 21.15
C SER A 140 4.66 11.77 21.03
N LEU A 141 4.27 11.23 19.87
CA LEU A 141 2.91 10.78 19.59
C LEU A 141 2.49 9.59 20.46
N TRP A 142 3.44 8.73 20.83
CA TRP A 142 3.19 7.52 21.60
C TRP A 142 3.78 7.58 23.02
N ALA A 143 3.96 8.79 23.57
CA ALA A 143 4.52 9.00 24.90
C ALA A 143 3.73 8.27 26.01
N ASP A 144 2.43 8.10 25.81
CA ASP A 144 1.54 7.38 26.73
C ASP A 144 1.66 5.84 26.64
N ASN A 145 2.46 5.32 25.69
CA ASN A 145 2.73 3.90 25.50
C ASN A 145 4.25 3.62 25.53
N PRO A 146 4.88 3.64 26.71
CA PRO A 146 6.33 3.52 26.85
C PRO A 146 6.89 2.17 26.38
N GLU A 147 6.10 1.09 26.46
CA GLU A 147 6.50 -0.23 25.96
C GLU A 147 6.65 -0.21 24.43
N LEU A 148 5.70 0.43 23.73
CA LEU A 148 5.77 0.61 22.29
C LEU A 148 6.95 1.49 21.87
N VAL A 149 7.18 2.60 22.59
CA VAL A 149 8.31 3.49 22.34
C VAL A 149 9.66 2.77 22.52
N ALA A 150 9.79 1.94 23.56
CA ALA A 150 11.01 1.18 23.82
C ALA A 150 11.28 0.07 22.79
N ALA A 151 10.26 -0.38 22.06
CA ALA A 151 10.38 -1.46 21.10
C ALA A 151 10.84 -1.01 19.70
N ILE A 152 10.93 0.30 19.44
CA ILE A 152 11.15 0.83 18.10
C ILE A 152 12.32 1.81 18.09
N ASP A 153 13.35 1.43 17.36
CA ASP A 153 14.54 2.23 17.14
C ASP A 153 14.42 3.15 15.92
N ALA A 154 15.19 4.24 15.91
CA ALA A 154 15.22 5.17 14.79
C ALA A 154 15.64 4.54 13.45
N SER A 155 16.42 3.44 13.49
CA SER A 155 16.84 2.70 12.30
C SER A 155 15.69 2.01 11.56
N GLN A 156 14.55 1.81 12.21
CA GLN A 156 13.35 1.21 11.64
C GLN A 156 12.49 2.22 10.86
N PHE A 157 12.77 3.52 11.00
CA PHE A 157 12.09 4.55 10.24
C PHE A 157 12.80 4.80 8.90
N PRO A 158 12.08 4.90 7.78
CA PRO A 158 12.63 5.38 6.52
C PRO A 158 12.85 6.89 6.54
N ASP A 159 13.81 7.37 5.74
CA ASP A 159 13.85 8.80 5.36
C ASP A 159 12.69 9.08 4.40
N SER A 160 12.09 10.27 4.47
CA SER A 160 10.97 10.61 3.59
C SER A 160 10.97 12.05 3.10
N PHE A 161 10.42 12.25 1.90
CA PHE A 161 10.05 13.56 1.39
C PHE A 161 8.54 13.73 1.45
N ARG A 162 8.11 14.79 2.12
CA ARG A 162 6.72 15.22 2.23
C ARG A 162 6.46 16.32 1.22
N LEU A 163 5.45 16.14 0.38
CA LEU A 163 5.24 16.96 -0.79
C LEU A 163 3.82 17.50 -0.80
N ARG A 164 3.67 18.79 -1.14
CA ARG A 164 2.38 19.37 -1.54
C ARG A 164 2.37 19.57 -3.04
N LEU A 165 1.41 18.96 -3.72
CA LEU A 165 1.21 19.20 -5.14
C LEU A 165 0.49 20.52 -5.37
N VAL A 166 0.79 21.19 -6.48
CA VAL A 166 0.12 22.42 -6.88
C VAL A 166 -1.34 22.17 -7.27
N ALA A 167 -1.65 20.96 -7.77
CA ALA A 167 -2.99 20.54 -8.18
C ALA A 167 -3.10 19.01 -8.16
N ALA A 168 -4.29 18.48 -7.88
CA ALA A 168 -4.54 17.05 -7.72
C ALA A 168 -4.33 16.24 -9.02
N GLU A 169 -4.55 16.88 -10.17
CA GLU A 169 -4.37 16.29 -11.50
C GLU A 169 -2.91 15.92 -11.80
N GLN A 170 -1.97 16.48 -11.03
CA GLN A 170 -0.55 16.20 -11.17
C GLN A 170 -0.12 14.90 -10.47
N ASP A 171 -0.94 14.36 -9.55
CA ASP A 171 -0.59 13.20 -8.71
C ASP A 171 -0.07 12.03 -9.54
N ALA A 172 -0.86 11.56 -10.50
CA ALA A 172 -0.50 10.38 -11.30
C ALA A 172 0.87 10.53 -11.97
N ALA A 173 1.14 11.71 -12.55
CA ALA A 173 2.39 11.96 -13.28
C ALA A 173 3.59 12.22 -12.36
N VAL A 174 3.39 12.82 -11.18
CA VAL A 174 4.44 13.00 -10.17
C VAL A 174 4.77 11.66 -9.51
N ARG A 175 3.76 10.93 -9.06
CA ARG A 175 3.87 9.61 -8.45
C ARG A 175 4.58 8.61 -9.36
N ALA A 176 4.18 8.51 -10.62
CA ALA A 176 4.82 7.61 -11.57
C ALA A 176 6.31 7.94 -11.79
N ARG A 177 6.65 9.24 -11.87
CA ARG A 177 8.04 9.69 -12.01
C ARG A 177 8.87 9.31 -10.79
N LEU A 178 8.37 9.58 -9.58
CA LEU A 178 9.09 9.34 -8.33
C LEU A 178 9.19 7.85 -8.00
N ALA A 179 8.14 7.06 -8.25
CA ALA A 179 8.14 5.62 -8.03
C ALA A 179 9.17 4.88 -8.89
N ALA A 180 9.52 5.44 -10.05
CA ALA A 180 10.55 4.90 -10.93
C ALA A 180 11.99 5.23 -10.47
N MET A 181 12.17 6.07 -9.44
CA MET A 181 13.49 6.50 -9.00
C MET A 181 14.16 5.46 -8.10
N PRO A 182 15.45 5.14 -8.33
CA PRO A 182 16.20 4.27 -7.43
C PRO A 182 16.22 4.81 -6.00
N GLY A 183 15.92 3.95 -5.03
CA GLY A 183 15.90 4.27 -3.61
C GLY A 183 14.54 4.69 -3.07
N VAL A 184 13.54 4.96 -3.93
CA VAL A 184 12.14 5.12 -3.50
C VAL A 184 11.52 3.74 -3.30
N GLU A 185 10.91 3.52 -2.14
CA GLU A 185 10.27 2.24 -1.79
C GLU A 185 8.75 2.35 -1.80
N GLN A 186 8.20 3.45 -1.29
CA GLN A 186 6.75 3.62 -1.17
C GLN A 186 6.34 5.07 -1.36
N ILE A 187 5.17 5.29 -1.98
CA ILE A 187 4.53 6.60 -2.07
C ILE A 187 3.10 6.48 -1.56
N ILE A 188 2.75 7.28 -0.57
CA ILE A 188 1.43 7.33 0.03
C ILE A 188 0.87 8.72 -0.19
N GLY A 189 -0.39 8.80 -0.61
CA GLY A 189 -1.03 10.08 -0.91
C GLY A 189 -2.31 10.28 -0.13
N HIS A 190 -2.58 11.52 0.26
CA HIS A 190 -3.83 11.93 0.89
C HIS A 190 -4.41 13.15 0.17
N ARG A 191 -5.73 13.34 0.30
CA ARG A 191 -6.38 14.60 -0.09
C ARG A 191 -6.35 15.54 1.09
N CYS A 192 -5.65 16.65 0.94
CA CYS A 192 -5.49 17.70 1.94
C CYS A 192 -5.89 19.07 1.38
N PRO A 193 -6.53 19.95 2.17
CA PRO A 193 -6.80 21.34 1.80
C PRO A 193 -5.49 22.14 1.78
N VAL A 194 -5.49 23.26 1.04
CA VAL A 194 -4.30 24.06 0.73
C VAL A 194 -3.56 24.63 1.95
N ASP A 195 -4.26 24.80 3.07
CA ASP A 195 -3.76 25.32 4.34
C ASP A 195 -3.30 24.22 5.32
N ALA A 196 -3.52 22.95 5.00
CA ALA A 196 -3.04 21.84 5.82
C ALA A 196 -1.50 21.78 5.82
N PRO A 197 -0.88 21.52 6.99
CA PRO A 197 0.57 21.28 7.08
C PRO A 197 1.02 20.20 6.09
N VAL A 198 2.16 20.43 5.44
CA VAL A 198 2.70 19.52 4.42
C VAL A 198 3.18 18.22 5.08
N GLY A 199 2.80 17.07 4.52
CA GLY A 199 3.27 15.77 5.01
C GLY A 199 2.70 15.31 6.33
N GLY A 200 1.75 16.06 6.86
CA GLY A 200 1.19 15.84 8.17
C GLY A 200 2.17 15.91 9.34
N LEU A 201 3.13 16.82 9.26
CA LEU A 201 4.07 17.10 10.33
C LEU A 201 3.50 18.24 11.20
N TRP A 202 3.04 17.91 12.41
CA TRP A 202 2.70 18.82 13.52
C TRP A 202 3.60 18.56 14.72
#